data_AF-A0A7N2LBY2-F1
#
_entry.id   AF-A0A7N2LBY2-F1
#
_cell.length_a   1.000
_cell.length_b   1.000
_cell.length_c   1.000
_cell.angle_alpha   90.00
_cell.angle_beta   90.00
_cell.angle_gamma   90.00
#
_symmetry.space_group_name_H-M   'P 1'
#
loop_
_entity.id
_entity.type
_entity.pdbx_description
1 polymer ?
#
loop_
_entity_poly.entity_id
_entity_poly.type
_entity_poly.pdbx_seq_one_letter_code
_entity_poly.pdbx_strand_id
1 'polypeptide(L)'
;MRNGGNGSSIGNGNGNGGVMGRGKVRAESVIEAATLAANGQPFEVVYHPRASMPEFCVTAAMVKAAFQIQWCSGMRFKMAFETKDSSRISWFVGTISSVQVADPIRWPDSPWRLLQAIWHAI
;
A
#
# COMPACT_ATOMS: atom_id res chain seq x y z
N MET A 1 -50.17 -10.28 53.56
CA MET A 1 -49.38 -9.04 53.55
C MET A 1 -47.92 -9.39 53.27
N ARG A 2 -47.45 -9.19 52.03
CA ARG A 2 -46.01 -9.26 51.72
C ARG A 2 -45.71 -8.22 50.65
N ASN A 3 -44.61 -7.52 50.90
CA ASN A 3 -44.32 -6.14 50.57
C ASN A 3 -43.99 -5.94 49.08
N GLY A 4 -44.43 -4.80 48.52
CA GLY A 4 -43.98 -4.29 47.22
C GLY A 4 -42.62 -3.60 47.35
N GLY A 5 -41.74 -3.84 46.39
CA GLY A 5 -40.41 -3.24 46.29
C GLY A 5 -40.14 -2.79 44.86
N ASN A 6 -39.74 -1.52 44.75
CA ASN A 6 -39.62 -0.70 43.56
C ASN A 6 -38.39 -1.03 42.70
N GLY A 7 -38.42 -0.59 41.44
CA GLY A 7 -37.57 -1.07 40.34
C GLY A 7 -36.12 -0.61 40.27
N SER A 8 -35.43 -1.11 39.25
CA SER A 8 -34.33 -0.47 38.50
C SER A 8 -34.04 -1.31 37.26
N SER A 9 -34.49 -0.80 36.12
CA SER A 9 -34.15 -1.26 34.78
C SER A 9 -32.68 -0.97 34.48
N ILE A 10 -31.90 -2.00 34.13
CA ILE A 10 -30.69 -1.82 33.33
C ILE A 10 -30.73 -2.89 32.24
N GLY A 11 -31.39 -2.54 31.13
CA GLY A 11 -31.15 -3.19 29.85
C GLY A 11 -29.80 -2.73 29.36
N ASN A 12 -28.80 -3.61 29.34
CA ASN A 12 -27.53 -3.34 28.67
C ASN A 12 -27.61 -3.86 27.23
N GLY A 13 -28.44 -3.19 26.44
CA GLY A 13 -28.40 -3.27 25.00
C GLY A 13 -27.59 -2.10 24.45
N ASN A 14 -26.83 -2.42 23.41
CA ASN A 14 -26.34 -1.53 22.36
C ASN A 14 -24.87 -1.12 22.44
N GLY A 15 -24.21 -1.26 21.28
CA GLY A 15 -22.87 -0.73 21.05
C GLY A 15 -22.08 -1.45 19.98
N ASN A 16 -22.68 -1.69 18.80
CA ASN A 16 -21.93 -1.95 17.59
C ASN A 16 -21.14 -0.65 17.26
N GLY A 17 -19.96 -0.50 17.86
CA GLY A 17 -19.10 0.66 17.71
C GLY A 17 -17.86 0.25 16.93
N GLY A 18 -17.82 0.65 15.66
CA GLY A 18 -16.81 0.22 14.69
C GLY A 18 -15.38 0.36 15.20
N VAL A 19 -14.70 -0.77 15.31
CA VAL A 19 -13.24 -0.80 15.35
C VAL A 19 -12.76 -0.78 13.91
N MET A 20 -12.86 0.38 13.26
CA MET A 20 -11.90 0.75 12.21
C MET A 20 -10.57 1.08 12.88
N GLY A 21 -10.04 0.09 13.60
CA GLY A 21 -8.67 0.06 13.99
C GLY A 21 -7.88 0.02 12.70
N ARG A 22 -7.13 1.08 12.41
CA ARG A 22 -5.94 0.96 11.57
C ARG A 22 -5.05 -0.07 12.27
N GLY A 23 -5.31 -1.35 12.01
CA GLY A 23 -4.54 -2.45 12.53
C GLY A 23 -3.13 -2.26 12.03
N LYS A 24 -2.28 -1.70 12.89
CA LYS A 24 -0.87 -1.53 12.58
C LYS A 24 -0.33 -2.94 12.45
N VAL A 25 -0.05 -3.37 11.23
CA VAL A 25 0.56 -4.67 10.94
C VAL A 25 1.75 -4.81 11.88
N ARG A 26 1.75 -5.87 12.69
CA ARG A 26 2.79 -6.05 13.68
C ARG A 26 4.07 -6.51 12.98
N ALA A 27 5.23 -6.16 13.54
CA ALA A 27 6.51 -6.46 12.91
C ALA A 27 6.72 -7.98 12.77
N GLU A 28 6.25 -8.76 13.75
CA GLU A 28 6.31 -10.22 13.72
C GLU A 28 5.58 -10.82 12.51
N SER A 29 4.41 -10.29 12.15
CA SER A 29 3.63 -10.77 11.00
C SER A 29 4.35 -10.51 9.67
N VAL A 30 5.10 -9.40 9.58
CA VAL A 30 5.91 -9.11 8.39
C VAL A 30 7.09 -10.07 8.28
N ILE A 31 7.76 -10.36 9.40
CA ILE A 31 8.90 -11.28 9.44
C ILE A 31 8.45 -12.70 9.08
N GLU A 32 7.31 -13.15 9.60
CA GLU A 32 6.72 -14.45 9.27
C GLU A 32 6.40 -14.55 7.78
N ALA A 33 5.70 -13.57 7.21
CA ALA A 33 5.39 -13.52 5.78
C ALA A 33 6.66 -13.53 4.91
N ALA A 34 7.69 -12.76 5.29
CA ALA A 34 8.97 -12.76 4.57
C ALA A 34 9.67 -14.12 4.63
N THR A 35 9.60 -14.81 5.77
CA THR A 35 10.18 -16.15 5.95
C THR A 35 9.44 -17.19 5.11
N LEU A 36 8.11 -17.16 5.09
CA LEU A 36 7.30 -18.02 4.22
C LEU A 36 7.62 -17.78 2.74
N ALA A 37 7.69 -16.51 2.32
CA ALA A 37 8.05 -16.13 0.96
C ALA A 37 9.44 -16.65 0.55
N ALA A 38 10.45 -16.51 1.42
CA ALA A 38 11.81 -17.00 1.17
C ALA A 38 11.86 -18.53 1.02
N ASN A 39 10.98 -19.24 1.72
CA ASN A 39 10.85 -20.71 1.64
C ASN A 39 9.89 -21.19 0.54
N GLY A 40 9.37 -20.29 -0.30
CA GLY A 40 8.40 -20.62 -1.35
C GLY A 40 7.06 -21.13 -0.82
N GLN A 41 6.74 -20.82 0.44
CA GLN A 41 5.48 -21.21 1.09
C GLN A 41 4.41 -20.14 0.86
N PRO A 42 3.12 -20.53 0.79
CA PRO A 42 2.02 -19.59 0.65
C PRO A 42 1.86 -18.73 1.91
N PHE A 43 1.46 -17.47 1.72
CA PHE A 43 1.13 -16.53 2.78
C PHE A 43 0.06 -15.55 2.30
N GLU A 44 -0.62 -14.86 3.23
CA GLU A 44 -1.69 -13.93 2.91
C GLU A 44 -1.22 -12.48 2.97
N VAL A 45 -1.70 -11.67 2.02
CA VAL A 45 -1.49 -10.23 1.97
C VAL A 45 -2.82 -9.54 1.78
N VAL A 46 -3.20 -8.68 2.72
CA VAL A 46 -4.39 -7.84 2.60
C VAL A 46 -4.00 -6.51 1.98
N TYR A 47 -4.49 -6.26 0.76
CA TYR A 47 -4.26 -5.00 0.05
C TYR A 47 -5.49 -4.11 0.11
N HIS A 48 -5.31 -2.89 0.62
CA HIS A 48 -6.34 -1.85 0.60
C HIS A 48 -5.89 -0.74 -0.37
N PRO A 49 -6.28 -0.82 -1.67
CA PRO A 49 -5.89 0.18 -2.65
C PRO A 49 -6.37 1.57 -2.24
N ARG A 50 -5.48 2.55 -2.39
CA ARG A 50 -5.77 3.97 -2.17
C ARG A 50 -5.11 4.73 -3.30
N ALA A 51 -5.79 5.75 -3.84
CA ALA A 51 -5.28 6.57 -4.95
C ALA A 51 -3.90 7.21 -4.67
N SER A 52 -3.51 7.35 -3.41
CA SER A 52 -2.22 7.91 -2.98
C SER A 52 -1.16 6.88 -2.57
N MET A 53 -1.47 5.58 -2.62
CA MET A 53 -0.54 4.52 -2.21
C MET A 53 0.02 3.80 -3.42
N PRO A 54 1.36 3.69 -3.57
CA PRO A 54 1.95 2.93 -4.67
C PRO A 54 1.55 1.46 -4.57
N GLU A 55 1.28 0.85 -5.71
CA GLU A 55 1.06 -0.59 -5.81
C GLU A 55 2.35 -1.32 -5.39
N PHE A 56 2.23 -2.24 -4.42
CA PHE A 56 3.37 -3.02 -3.92
C PHE A 56 3.29 -4.50 -4.31
N CYS A 57 2.11 -4.99 -4.68
CA CYS A 57 1.92 -6.31 -5.26
C CYS A 57 1.83 -6.19 -6.78
N VAL A 58 2.92 -6.54 -7.47
CA VAL A 58 3.00 -6.50 -8.94
C VAL A 58 3.47 -7.85 -9.47
N THR A 59 3.14 -8.17 -10.72
CA THR A 59 3.57 -9.44 -11.31
C THR A 59 5.07 -9.45 -11.59
N ALA A 60 5.72 -10.60 -11.43
CA ALA A 60 7.14 -10.74 -11.75
C ALA A 60 7.45 -10.42 -13.22
N ALA A 61 6.51 -10.67 -14.14
CA ALA A 61 6.66 -10.35 -15.56
C ALA A 61 6.78 -8.84 -15.80
N MET A 62 5.94 -8.03 -15.14
CA MET A 62 6.01 -6.56 -15.23
C MET A 62 7.33 -6.02 -14.71
N VAL A 63 7.80 -6.54 -13.57
CA VAL A 63 9.09 -6.15 -12.99
C VAL A 63 10.24 -6.51 -13.96
N LYS A 64 10.25 -7.74 -14.48
CA LYS A 64 11.26 -8.18 -15.47
C LYS A 64 11.29 -7.29 -16.71
N ALA A 65 10.12 -6.96 -17.28
CA ALA A 65 10.04 -6.07 -18.43
C ALA A 65 10.56 -4.66 -18.10
N ALA A 66 10.25 -4.12 -16.92
CA ALA A 66 10.75 -2.82 -16.48
C ALA A 66 12.28 -2.81 -16.35
N PHE A 67 12.91 -3.91 -15.92
CA PHE A 67 14.38 -4.01 -15.83
C PHE A 67 15.09 -4.16 -17.17
N GLN A 68 14.38 -4.53 -18.24
CA GLN A 68 14.97 -4.55 -19.59
C GLN A 68 15.18 -3.13 -20.15
N ILE A 69 14.50 -2.13 -19.58
CA ILE A 69 14.65 -0.74 -19.95
C ILE A 69 15.90 -0.18 -19.29
N GLN A 70 16.78 0.43 -20.08
CA GLN A 70 17.94 1.17 -19.59
C GLN A 70 17.50 2.54 -19.07
N TRP A 71 17.02 2.57 -17.83
CA TRP A 71 16.60 3.81 -17.18
C TRP A 71 17.78 4.76 -16.99
N CYS A 72 17.63 6.01 -17.40
CA CYS A 72 18.64 7.05 -17.21
C CYS A 72 18.01 8.43 -17.00
N SER A 73 18.82 9.35 -16.46
CA SER A 73 18.41 10.75 -16.28
C SER A 73 18.08 11.41 -17.62
N GLY A 74 17.04 12.25 -17.65
CA GLY A 74 16.55 12.92 -18.86
C GLY A 74 15.49 12.14 -19.65
N MET A 75 15.27 10.85 -19.35
CA MET A 75 14.18 10.09 -19.98
C MET A 75 12.83 10.67 -19.59
N ARG A 76 11.96 10.87 -20.59
CA ARG A 76 10.57 11.27 -20.37
C ARG A 76 9.68 10.05 -20.23
N PHE A 77 8.72 10.13 -19.33
CA PHE A 77 7.73 9.08 -19.13
C PHE A 77 6.34 9.71 -18.96
N LYS A 78 5.32 8.88 -19.12
CA LYS A 78 3.92 9.24 -18.96
C LYS A 78 3.29 8.26 -17.98
N MET A 79 2.60 8.77 -16.97
CA MET A 79 1.95 7.96 -15.93
C MET A 79 0.48 8.34 -15.82
N ALA A 80 -0.37 7.32 -15.70
CA ALA A 80 -1.79 7.51 -15.44
C ALA A 80 -2.02 7.69 -13.94
N PHE A 81 -2.82 8.67 -13.57
CA PHE A 81 -3.34 8.86 -12.23
C PHE A 81 -4.87 8.83 -12.30
N GLU A 82 -5.49 8.02 -11.45
CA GLU A 82 -6.93 7.98 -11.31
C GLU A 82 -7.40 9.22 -10.53
N THR A 83 -8.33 9.98 -11.11
CA THR A 83 -8.91 11.14 -10.41
C THR A 83 -9.87 10.69 -9.31
N LYS A 84 -10.09 11.56 -8.32
CA LYS A 84 -10.87 11.29 -7.11
C LYS A 84 -12.32 10.84 -7.37
N ASP A 85 -12.87 11.14 -8.54
CA ASP A 85 -14.20 10.77 -9.00
C ASP A 85 -14.22 9.45 -9.81
N SER A 86 -13.08 8.78 -9.97
CA SER A 86 -12.91 7.46 -10.64
C SER A 86 -13.46 7.37 -12.07
N SER A 87 -13.89 8.50 -12.66
CA SER A 87 -14.51 8.55 -13.99
C SER A 87 -13.51 8.94 -15.10
N ARG A 88 -12.34 9.47 -14.72
CA ARG A 88 -11.35 10.01 -15.66
C ARG A 88 -9.94 9.56 -15.27
N ILE A 89 -9.18 9.16 -16.28
CA ILE A 89 -7.74 8.92 -16.17
C ILE A 89 -7.04 10.20 -16.58
N SER A 90 -6.32 10.82 -15.64
CA SER A 90 -5.44 11.95 -15.94
C SER A 90 -4.04 11.43 -16.22
N TRP A 91 -3.50 11.81 -17.37
CA TRP A 91 -2.15 11.45 -17.74
C TRP A 91 -1.18 12.57 -17.39
N PHE A 92 -0.16 12.24 -16.61
CA PHE A 92 0.90 13.16 -16.22
C PHE A 92 2.18 12.78 -16.93
N VAL A 93 2.90 13.79 -17.41
CA VAL A 93 4.22 13.61 -18.02
C VAL A 93 5.27 14.02 -17.00
N GLY A 94 6.36 13.27 -16.96
CA GLY A 94 7.51 13.58 -16.12
C GLY A 94 8.82 13.25 -16.80
N THR A 95 9.91 13.70 -16.18
CA THR A 95 11.27 13.40 -16.58
C THR A 95 12.00 12.74 -15.43
N ILE A 96 12.75 11.68 -15.70
CA ILE A 96 13.62 11.02 -14.72
C ILE A 96 14.77 11.96 -14.39
N SER A 97 14.94 12.33 -13.12
CA SER A 97 16.05 13.15 -12.66
C SER A 97 17.27 12.30 -12.31
N SER A 98 17.05 11.13 -11.70
CA SER A 98 18.11 10.20 -11.30
C SER A 98 17.57 8.77 -11.13
N VAL A 99 18.49 7.81 -11.16
CA VAL A 99 18.22 6.39 -10.96
C VAL A 99 19.09 5.92 -9.79
N GLN A 100 18.47 5.58 -8.67
CA GLN A 100 19.17 5.22 -7.44
C GLN A 100 18.28 4.38 -6.52
N VAL A 101 18.89 3.41 -5.82
CA VAL A 101 18.19 2.58 -4.84
C VAL A 101 17.77 3.43 -3.64
N ALA A 102 16.51 3.29 -3.20
CA ALA A 102 15.95 4.14 -2.15
C ALA A 102 16.59 3.95 -0.77
N ASP A 103 16.98 2.72 -0.43
CA ASP A 103 17.69 2.40 0.81
C ASP A 103 18.77 1.35 0.53
N PRO A 104 19.96 1.79 0.06
CA PRO A 104 21.02 0.87 -0.33
C PRO A 104 21.59 0.05 0.84
N ILE A 105 21.41 0.52 2.08
CA ILE A 105 21.95 -0.13 3.28
C ILE A 105 21.04 -1.29 3.70
N ARG A 106 19.72 -1.05 3.74
CA ARG A 106 18.76 -2.06 4.21
C ARG A 106 18.25 -2.95 3.08
N TRP A 107 18.21 -2.44 1.85
CA TRP A 107 17.65 -3.12 0.69
C TRP A 107 18.53 -2.90 -0.55
N PRO A 108 19.74 -3.48 -0.59
CA PRO A 108 20.58 -3.41 -1.78
C PRO A 108 19.84 -4.00 -2.99
N ASP A 109 20.04 -3.40 -4.16
CA ASP A 109 19.45 -3.81 -5.44
C ASP A 109 17.92 -3.83 -5.50
N SER A 110 17.24 -3.19 -4.55
CA SER A 110 15.77 -3.15 -4.54
C SER A 110 15.22 -2.31 -5.71
N PRO A 111 14.26 -2.84 -6.50
CA PRO A 111 13.53 -2.05 -7.51
C PRO A 111 12.64 -0.97 -6.89
N TRP A 112 12.39 -1.04 -5.58
CA TRP A 112 11.44 -0.17 -4.93
C TRP A 112 11.90 1.28 -4.97
N ARG A 113 11.10 2.13 -5.63
CA ARG A 113 11.37 3.58 -5.78
C ARG A 113 12.74 3.88 -6.39
N LEU A 114 13.18 3.05 -7.34
CA LEU A 114 14.46 3.18 -8.04
C LEU A 114 14.58 4.48 -8.86
N LEU A 115 13.46 5.03 -9.34
CA LEU A 115 13.43 6.20 -10.21
C LEU A 115 12.99 7.44 -9.43
N GLN A 116 13.83 8.47 -9.45
CA GLN A 116 13.44 9.82 -9.03
C GLN A 116 12.98 10.61 -10.25
N ALA A 117 11.87 11.30 -10.13
CA ALA A 117 11.23 12.01 -11.24
C ALA A 117 10.78 13.41 -10.85
N ILE A 118 10.77 14.29 -11.86
CA ILE A 118 10.19 15.62 -11.80
C ILE A 118 8.95 15.61 -12.71
N TRP A 119 7.82 16.03 -12.15
CA TRP A 119 6.55 16.10 -12.87
C TRP A 119 6.44 17.42 -13.61
N HIS A 120 6.00 17.37 -14.86
CA HIS A 120 5.72 18.57 -15.65
C HIS A 120 4.22 18.84 -15.54
N ALA A 121 3.85 19.99 -14.99
CA ALA A 121 2.49 20.49 -15.11
C ALA A 121 2.25 20.87 -16.58
N ILE A 122 1.13 20.42 -17.13
CA ILE A 122 0.64 20.85 -18.45
C ILE A 122 -0.37 21.97 -18.22
#